data_AF-A0AA88QYW9-F1
#
_entry.id   AF-A0AA88QYW9-F1
#
_cell.length_a   1.000
_cell.length_b   1.000
_cell.length_c   1.000
_cell.angle_alpha   90.00
_cell.angle_beta   90.00
_cell.angle_gamma   90.00
#
_symmetry.space_group_name_H-M   'P 1'
#
loop_
_entity.id
_entity.type
_entity.pdbx_description
1 polymer ?
#
loop_
_entity_poly.entity_id
_entity_poly.type
_entity_poly.pdbx_seq_one_letter_code
_entity_poly.pdbx_strand_id
1 'polypeptide(L)'
;MGETPRRFEVDKLISFSDDLVSFLKGEKYIDGLRQSLEQFKALQAQCDTDYDDVQRSLQDHEKKIKWCKQKTDVALSEVVADAEIESLQEELEEELKREILTNEINDLERQRVSVEERRKILNKLEQDELRAEMKLSMYASVSNVIPYLDDQSKISGHIVERDKKVVEKFEFDPMKTNVFDTCNSIWKMINL
;
A
#
# COMPACT_ATOMS: atom_id res chain seq x y z
N MET A 1 124.65 12.14 23.44
CA MET A 1 123.38 11.53 23.03
C MET A 1 123.06 12.07 21.65
N GLY A 2 122.98 11.18 20.67
CA GLY A 2 122.76 11.53 19.28
C GLY A 2 121.29 11.36 18.91
N GLU A 3 120.75 12.37 18.25
CA GLU A 3 119.62 12.20 17.34
C GLU A 3 120.03 12.89 16.03
N THR A 4 120.51 12.10 15.07
CA THR A 4 120.57 12.52 13.67
C THR A 4 119.24 12.14 13.02
N PRO A 5 118.66 13.01 12.17
CA PRO A 5 117.35 12.79 11.62
C PRO A 5 117.39 11.52 10.75
N ARG A 6 116.43 10.61 10.95
CA ARG A 6 116.21 9.47 10.04
C ARG A 6 116.08 10.03 8.63
N ARG A 7 117.16 9.96 7.85
CA ARG A 7 117.12 10.11 6.40
C ARG A 7 116.24 8.97 5.91
N PHE A 8 114.97 9.24 5.70
CA PHE A 8 114.11 8.38 4.90
C PHE A 8 114.85 8.17 3.58
N GLU A 9 115.15 6.93 3.23
CA GLU A 9 115.79 6.60 1.96
C GLU A 9 114.85 7.06 0.84
N VAL A 10 115.18 8.21 0.26
CA VAL A 10 114.42 8.86 -0.81
C VAL A 10 114.18 7.85 -1.96
N ASP A 11 115.14 6.96 -2.20
CA ASP A 11 115.05 5.92 -3.21
C ASP A 11 113.96 4.87 -2.92
N LYS A 12 113.73 4.50 -1.65
CA LYS A 12 112.59 3.63 -1.28
C LYS A 12 111.27 4.37 -1.42
N LEU A 13 111.23 5.65 -1.05
CA LEU A 13 110.03 6.47 -1.22
C LEU A 13 109.67 6.63 -2.71
N ILE A 14 110.67 6.82 -3.56
CA ILE A 14 110.51 6.85 -5.02
C ILE A 14 110.05 5.48 -5.53
N SER A 15 110.60 4.36 -5.05
CA SER A 15 110.14 3.03 -5.48
C SER A 15 108.69 2.74 -5.07
N PHE A 16 108.30 3.08 -3.84
CA PHE A 16 106.90 2.95 -3.41
C PHE A 16 105.96 3.86 -4.21
N SER A 17 106.43 5.06 -4.56
CA SER A 17 105.73 5.99 -5.47
C SER A 17 105.54 5.35 -6.86
N ASP A 18 106.58 4.77 -7.44
CA ASP A 18 106.54 4.15 -8.76
C ASP A 18 105.67 2.89 -8.77
N ASP A 19 105.73 2.07 -7.72
CA ASP A 19 104.86 0.91 -7.52
C ASP A 19 103.39 1.33 -7.42
N LEU A 20 103.09 2.39 -6.65
CA LEU A 20 101.75 2.95 -6.54
C LEU A 20 101.26 3.51 -7.89
N VAL A 21 102.12 4.22 -8.61
CA VAL A 21 101.80 4.76 -9.94
C VAL A 21 101.56 3.62 -10.95
N SER A 22 102.36 2.56 -10.90
CA SER A 22 102.20 1.40 -11.79
C SER A 22 100.93 0.61 -11.48
N PHE A 23 100.58 0.45 -10.20
CA PHE A 23 99.35 -0.18 -9.75
C PHE A 23 98.11 0.64 -10.16
N LEU A 24 98.15 1.96 -9.98
CA LEU A 24 97.07 2.87 -10.37
C LEU A 24 96.93 2.99 -11.90
N LYS A 25 98.03 2.85 -12.65
CA LYS A 25 98.02 2.73 -14.12
C LYS A 25 97.69 1.32 -14.60
N GLY A 26 97.51 0.36 -13.69
CA GLY A 26 97.13 -1.00 -14.02
C GLY A 26 95.80 -1.01 -14.75
N GLU A 27 95.82 -1.39 -16.03
CA GLU A 27 94.67 -1.41 -16.94
C GLU A 27 93.49 -2.18 -16.32
N LYS A 28 93.78 -3.29 -15.63
CA LYS A 28 92.81 -4.13 -14.90
C LYS A 28 92.00 -3.38 -13.82
N TYR A 29 92.61 -2.43 -13.12
CA TYR A 29 91.91 -1.65 -12.07
C TYR A 29 91.01 -0.58 -12.70
N ILE A 30 91.50 0.08 -13.74
CA ILE A 30 90.74 1.06 -14.52
C ILE A 30 89.54 0.38 -15.20
N ASP A 31 89.73 -0.82 -15.74
CA ASP A 31 88.68 -1.62 -16.37
C ASP A 31 87.60 -2.04 -15.35
N GLY A 32 88.00 -2.46 -14.14
CA GLY A 32 87.07 -2.79 -13.06
C GLY A 32 86.25 -1.58 -12.59
N LEU A 33 86.88 -0.40 -12.48
CA LEU A 33 86.17 0.85 -12.17
C LEU A 33 85.20 1.26 -13.28
N ARG A 34 85.59 1.12 -14.55
CA ARG A 34 84.72 1.41 -15.69
C ARG A 34 83.51 0.48 -15.71
N GLN A 35 83.72 -0.82 -15.47
CA GLN A 35 82.63 -1.80 -15.38
C GLN A 35 81.68 -1.48 -14.21
N SER A 36 82.22 -1.11 -13.04
CA SER A 36 81.40 -0.70 -11.89
C SER A 36 80.58 0.56 -12.18
N LEU A 37 81.15 1.54 -12.90
CA LEU A 37 80.44 2.74 -13.34
C LEU A 37 79.31 2.42 -14.33
N GLU A 38 79.54 1.52 -15.28
CA GLU A 38 78.52 1.07 -16.23
C GLU A 38 77.37 0.34 -15.52
N GLN A 39 77.69 -0.54 -14.57
CA GLN A 39 76.67 -1.21 -13.74
C GLN A 39 75.86 -0.21 -12.92
N PHE A 40 76.51 0.81 -12.34
CA PHE A 40 75.81 1.87 -11.62
C PHE A 40 74.86 2.66 -12.53
N LYS A 41 75.30 3.03 -13.74
CA LYS A 41 74.45 3.74 -14.71
C LYS A 41 73.27 2.87 -15.16
N ALA A 42 73.48 1.58 -15.38
CA ALA A 42 72.43 0.64 -15.73
C ALA A 42 71.41 0.50 -14.58
N LEU A 43 71.89 0.39 -13.34
CA LEU A 43 71.04 0.34 -12.15
C LEU A 43 70.25 1.64 -11.98
N GLN A 44 70.88 2.79 -12.19
CA GLN A 44 70.21 4.09 -12.13
C GLN A 44 69.09 4.19 -13.17
N ALA A 45 69.37 3.83 -14.43
CA ALA A 45 68.35 3.84 -15.49
C ALA A 45 67.20 2.87 -15.19
N GLN A 46 67.49 1.72 -14.56
CA GLN A 46 66.47 0.79 -14.11
C GLN A 46 65.61 1.41 -12.98
N CYS A 47 66.24 2.02 -11.97
CA CYS A 47 65.53 2.68 -10.88
C CYS A 47 64.64 3.82 -11.38
N ASP A 48 65.10 4.62 -12.35
CA ASP A 48 64.31 5.69 -12.95
C ASP A 48 63.08 5.12 -13.69
N THR A 49 63.28 4.02 -14.43
CA THR A 49 62.19 3.32 -15.13
C THR A 49 61.16 2.75 -14.14
N ASP A 50 61.62 2.07 -13.10
CA ASP A 50 60.77 1.50 -12.05
C ASP A 50 60.00 2.60 -11.31
N TYR A 51 60.64 3.73 -11.02
CA TYR A 51 60.01 4.90 -10.42
C TYR A 51 58.89 5.45 -11.30
N ASP A 52 59.15 5.63 -12.60
CA ASP A 52 58.14 6.12 -13.55
C ASP A 52 56.97 5.14 -13.71
N ASP A 53 57.23 3.83 -13.71
CA ASP A 53 56.22 2.78 -13.76
C ASP A 53 55.31 2.83 -12.52
N VAL A 54 55.91 2.90 -11.33
CA VAL A 54 55.18 3.03 -10.06
C VAL A 54 54.38 4.32 -10.01
N GLN A 55 54.96 5.44 -10.44
CA GLN A 55 54.28 6.74 -10.48
C GLN A 55 53.08 6.71 -11.44
N ARG A 56 53.22 6.09 -12.62
CA ARG A 56 52.11 5.91 -13.58
C ARG A 56 50.99 5.03 -12.99
N SER A 57 51.35 3.93 -12.34
CA SER A 57 50.38 3.05 -11.66
C SER A 57 49.64 3.79 -10.54
N LEU A 58 50.35 4.56 -9.72
CA LEU A 58 49.77 5.36 -8.64
C LEU A 58 48.74 6.35 -9.18
N GLN A 59 49.07 7.08 -10.24
CA GLN A 59 48.14 8.04 -10.88
C GLN A 59 46.90 7.36 -11.46
N ASP A 60 47.03 6.16 -12.03
CA ASP A 60 45.89 5.39 -12.53
C ASP A 60 44.97 4.94 -11.39
N HIS A 61 45.54 4.45 -10.29
CA HIS A 61 44.77 4.10 -9.09
C HIS A 61 44.06 5.31 -8.48
N GLU A 62 44.70 6.48 -8.41
CA GLU A 62 44.04 7.71 -7.95
C GLU A 62 42.84 8.10 -8.83
N LYS A 63 42.97 7.98 -10.15
CA LYS A 63 41.86 8.23 -11.09
C LYS A 63 40.72 7.26 -10.85
N LYS A 64 41.01 5.96 -10.70
CA LYS A 64 40.01 4.92 -10.39
C LYS A 64 39.31 5.21 -9.07
N ILE A 65 40.03 5.61 -8.03
CA ILE A 65 39.46 5.98 -6.73
C ILE A 65 38.49 7.16 -6.87
N LYS A 66 38.91 8.23 -7.58
CA LYS A 66 38.05 9.40 -7.83
C LYS A 66 36.77 9.02 -8.59
N TRP A 67 36.91 8.20 -9.63
CA TRP A 67 35.77 7.71 -10.40
C TRP A 67 34.80 6.87 -9.54
N CYS A 68 35.32 5.96 -8.72
CA CYS A 68 34.50 5.16 -7.80
C CYS A 68 33.76 6.04 -6.80
N LYS A 69 34.43 7.03 -6.19
CA LYS A 69 33.78 7.98 -5.27
C LYS A 69 32.62 8.72 -5.93
N GLN A 70 32.85 9.28 -7.12
CA GLN A 70 31.80 9.98 -7.86
C GLN A 70 30.61 9.06 -8.18
N LYS A 71 30.88 7.81 -8.58
CA LYS A 71 29.82 6.83 -8.85
C LYS A 71 29.05 6.47 -7.58
N THR A 72 29.71 6.37 -6.43
CA THR A 72 29.07 6.17 -5.14
C THR A 72 28.20 7.37 -4.75
N ASP A 73 28.69 8.59 -4.94
CA ASP A 73 27.92 9.81 -4.62
C ASP A 73 26.67 9.93 -5.50
N VAL A 74 26.79 9.64 -6.81
CA VAL A 74 25.64 9.59 -7.73
C VAL A 74 24.65 8.52 -7.30
N ALA A 75 25.11 7.30 -7.02
CA ALA A 75 24.23 6.22 -6.56
C ALA A 75 23.52 6.58 -5.24
N LEU A 76 24.20 7.24 -4.29
CA LEU A 76 23.57 7.72 -3.05
C LEU A 76 22.54 8.82 -3.29
N SER A 77 22.72 9.66 -4.33
CA SER A 77 21.74 10.68 -4.71
C SER A 77 20.58 10.16 -5.55
N GLU A 78 20.76 9.04 -6.28
CA GLU A 78 19.74 8.37 -7.09
C GLU A 78 18.86 7.41 -6.28
N VAL A 79 19.28 7.01 -5.08
CA VAL A 79 18.40 6.33 -4.13
C VAL A 79 17.30 7.32 -3.77
N VAL A 80 16.09 7.09 -4.31
CA VAL A 80 14.86 7.75 -3.90
C VAL A 80 14.87 7.79 -2.37
N ALA A 81 14.76 8.99 -1.80
CA ALA A 81 14.82 9.13 -0.35
C ALA A 81 13.78 8.18 0.25
N ASP A 82 14.17 7.35 1.22
CA ASP A 82 13.26 6.39 1.86
C ASP A 82 11.95 7.06 2.32
N ALA A 83 12.01 8.36 2.64
CA ALA A 83 10.87 9.21 2.95
C ALA A 83 9.83 9.38 1.81
N GLU A 84 10.23 9.42 0.54
CA GLU A 84 9.30 9.49 -0.60
C GLU A 84 8.59 8.14 -0.80
N ILE A 85 9.30 7.03 -0.59
CA ILE A 85 8.71 5.69 -0.62
C ILE A 85 7.71 5.51 0.53
N GLU A 86 8.07 5.90 1.75
CA GLU A 86 7.18 5.90 2.91
C GLU A 86 5.94 6.77 2.67
N SER A 87 6.11 7.98 2.12
CA SER A 87 5.00 8.87 1.77
C SER A 87 4.04 8.26 0.74
N LEU A 88 4.57 7.61 -0.31
CA LEU A 88 3.74 6.96 -1.33
C LEU A 88 3.02 5.73 -0.78
N GLN A 89 3.63 5.01 0.16
CA GLN A 89 2.98 3.88 0.84
C GLN A 89 1.83 4.36 1.74
N GLU A 90 2.03 5.45 2.49
CA GLU A 90 1.00 6.06 3.31
C GLU A 90 -0.19 6.56 2.46
N GLU A 91 0.09 7.26 1.35
CA GLU A 91 -0.94 7.73 0.41
C GLU A 91 -1.75 6.56 -0.18
N LEU A 92 -1.08 5.47 -0.57
CA LEU A 92 -1.74 4.27 -1.08
C LEU A 92 -2.65 3.61 -0.03
N GLU A 93 -2.21 3.52 1.22
CA GLU A 93 -3.03 2.99 2.31
C GLU A 93 -4.25 3.86 2.59
N GLU A 94 -4.11 5.19 2.55
CA GLU A 94 -5.24 6.10 2.68
C GLU A 94 -6.25 5.94 1.55
N GLU A 95 -5.80 5.86 0.30
CA GLU A 95 -6.67 5.64 -0.86
C GLU A 95 -7.44 4.32 -0.75
N LEU A 96 -6.77 3.23 -0.33
CA LEU A 96 -7.45 1.95 -0.12
C LEU A 96 -8.54 2.06 0.95
N LYS A 97 -8.27 2.77 2.07
CA LYS A 97 -9.27 3.02 3.12
C LYS A 97 -10.43 3.87 2.60
N ARG A 98 -10.16 4.89 1.76
CA ARG A 98 -11.19 5.73 1.11
C ARG A 98 -12.08 4.91 0.18
N GLU A 99 -11.51 4.00 -0.60
CA GLU A 99 -12.27 3.13 -1.50
C GLU A 99 -13.19 2.17 -0.73
N ILE A 100 -12.70 1.55 0.34
CA ILE A 100 -13.49 0.67 1.21
C ILE A 100 -14.68 1.44 1.81
N LEU A 101 -14.42 2.62 2.38
CA LEU A 101 -15.48 3.46 2.96
C LEU A 101 -16.52 3.87 1.91
N THR A 102 -16.07 4.20 0.70
CA THR A 102 -16.96 4.58 -0.41
C THR A 102 -17.88 3.43 -0.80
N ASN A 103 -17.36 2.20 -0.86
CA ASN A 103 -18.16 1.02 -1.14
C ASN A 103 -19.19 0.74 -0.04
N GLU A 104 -18.82 0.86 1.23
CA GLU A 104 -19.74 0.71 2.36
C GLU A 104 -20.86 1.75 2.35
N ILE A 105 -20.52 3.02 2.07
CA ILE A 105 -21.51 4.10 1.92
C ILE A 105 -22.50 3.77 0.80
N ASN A 106 -22.01 3.29 -0.35
CA ASN A 106 -22.87 2.92 -1.47
C ASN A 106 -23.83 1.77 -1.14
N ASP A 107 -23.38 0.78 -0.37
CA ASP A 107 -24.22 -0.33 0.06
C ASP A 107 -25.29 0.13 1.07
N LEU A 108 -24.92 0.97 2.03
CA LEU A 108 -25.85 1.58 2.98
C LEU A 108 -26.88 2.47 2.26
N GLU A 109 -26.47 3.20 1.24
CA GLU A 109 -27.35 4.02 0.39
C GLU A 109 -28.42 3.14 -0.28
N ARG A 110 -28.01 2.02 -0.89
CA ARG A 110 -28.93 1.05 -1.50
C ARG A 110 -29.91 0.47 -0.47
N GLN A 111 -29.41 0.10 0.71
CA GLN A 111 -30.25 -0.39 1.79
C GLN A 111 -31.28 0.66 2.24
N ARG A 112 -30.85 1.91 2.43
CA ARG A 112 -31.72 3.01 2.82
C ARG A 112 -32.85 3.20 1.82
N VAL A 113 -32.55 3.20 0.52
CA VAL A 113 -33.56 3.31 -0.54
C VAL A 113 -34.57 2.16 -0.46
N SER A 114 -34.11 0.92 -0.32
CA SER A 114 -34.99 -0.25 -0.21
C SER A 114 -35.92 -0.18 1.02
N VAL A 115 -35.39 0.28 2.17
CA VAL A 115 -36.18 0.45 3.39
C VAL A 115 -37.23 1.55 3.22
N GLU A 116 -36.88 2.66 2.58
CA GLU A 116 -37.81 3.77 2.35
C GLU A 116 -38.96 3.38 1.41
N GLU A 117 -38.68 2.57 0.38
CA GLU A 117 -39.72 2.02 -0.50
C GLU A 117 -40.68 1.10 0.25
N ARG A 118 -40.16 0.18 1.07
CA ARG A 118 -40.99 -0.70 1.91
C ARG A 118 -41.86 0.09 2.88
N ARG A 119 -41.31 1.15 3.50
CA ARG A 119 -42.07 2.04 4.40
C ARG A 119 -43.25 2.70 3.69
N LYS A 120 -43.05 3.20 2.46
CA LYS A 120 -44.12 3.80 1.66
C LYS A 120 -45.24 2.80 1.35
N ILE A 121 -44.88 1.55 1.05
CA ILE A 121 -45.86 0.48 0.80
C ILE A 121 -46.68 0.18 2.07
N LEU A 122 -46.01 0.05 3.22
CA LEU A 122 -46.68 -0.19 4.50
C LEU A 122 -47.65 0.93 4.88
N ASN A 123 -47.22 2.20 4.76
CA ASN A 123 -48.09 3.34 5.05
C ASN A 123 -49.35 3.36 4.17
N LYS A 124 -49.21 2.96 2.89
CA LYS A 124 -50.36 2.86 1.99
C LYS A 124 -51.31 1.74 2.40
N LEU A 125 -50.75 0.58 2.77
CA LEU A 125 -51.53 -0.57 3.23
C LEU A 125 -52.31 -0.23 4.51
N GLU A 126 -51.67 0.41 5.47
CA GLU A 126 -52.29 0.88 6.71
C GLU A 126 -53.43 1.87 6.44
N GLN A 127 -53.23 2.80 5.50
CA GLN A 127 -54.29 3.74 5.11
C GLN A 127 -55.49 3.03 4.46
N ASP A 128 -55.23 2.03 3.61
CA ASP A 128 -56.29 1.25 2.95
C ASP A 128 -57.01 0.34 3.95
N GLU A 129 -56.32 -0.21 4.95
CA GLU A 129 -56.89 -0.97 6.07
C GLU A 129 -57.80 -0.10 6.93
N LEU A 130 -57.33 1.08 7.36
CA LEU A 130 -58.14 2.04 8.10
C LEU A 130 -59.40 2.44 7.31
N ARG A 131 -59.28 2.65 6.00
CA ARG A 131 -60.43 2.95 5.13
C ARG A 131 -61.42 1.78 5.10
N ALA A 132 -60.93 0.55 5.03
CA ALA A 132 -61.79 -0.64 5.05
C ALA A 132 -62.52 -0.78 6.39
N GLU A 133 -61.82 -0.58 7.50
CA GLU A 133 -62.40 -0.62 8.85
C GLU A 133 -63.46 0.48 9.03
N MET A 134 -63.17 1.73 8.64
CA MET A 134 -64.14 2.83 8.69
C MET A 134 -65.41 2.51 7.88
N LYS A 135 -65.24 1.89 6.70
CA LYS A 135 -66.37 1.47 5.84
C LYS A 135 -67.21 0.38 6.51
N LEU A 136 -66.57 -0.62 7.12
CA LEU A 136 -67.25 -1.68 7.86
C LEU A 136 -67.97 -1.14 9.09
N SER A 137 -67.33 -0.23 9.84
CA SER A 137 -67.92 0.45 11.00
C SER A 137 -69.14 1.29 10.62
N MET A 138 -69.08 1.99 9.49
CA MET A 138 -70.24 2.70 8.93
C MET A 138 -71.39 1.74 8.60
N TYR A 139 -71.12 0.60 7.95
CA TYR A 139 -72.15 -0.40 7.67
C TYR A 139 -72.76 -1.00 8.93
N ALA A 140 -71.93 -1.37 9.92
CA ALA A 140 -72.40 -1.87 11.20
C ALA A 140 -73.25 -0.82 11.95
N SER A 141 -72.90 0.47 11.86
CA SER A 141 -73.66 1.55 12.50
C SER A 141 -75.05 1.77 11.90
N VAL A 142 -75.21 1.56 10.59
CA VAL A 142 -76.49 1.74 9.88
C VAL A 142 -77.37 0.49 9.98
N SER A 143 -76.77 -0.70 9.86
CA SER A 143 -77.50 -1.96 9.78
C SER A 143 -77.63 -2.69 11.11
N ASN A 144 -76.76 -2.39 12.08
CA ASN A 144 -76.56 -3.18 13.30
C ASN A 144 -76.32 -4.68 13.04
N VAL A 145 -75.86 -5.05 11.84
CA VAL A 145 -75.58 -6.44 11.45
C VAL A 145 -74.13 -6.79 11.76
N ILE A 146 -73.92 -7.96 12.36
CA ILE A 146 -72.61 -8.62 12.49
C ILE A 146 -72.67 -9.94 11.70
N PRO A 147 -71.99 -10.02 10.54
CA PRO A 147 -71.99 -11.23 9.72
C PRO A 147 -71.11 -12.33 10.34
N TYR A 148 -71.48 -13.60 10.12
CA TYR A 148 -70.59 -14.73 10.38
C TYR A 148 -69.72 -14.97 9.15
N LEU A 149 -68.41 -15.06 9.34
CA LEU A 149 -67.44 -15.19 8.24
C LEU A 149 -66.97 -16.63 8.02
N ASP A 150 -67.46 -17.58 8.82
CA ASP A 150 -66.97 -18.96 8.87
C ASP A 150 -67.43 -19.82 7.68
N ASP A 151 -68.61 -19.52 7.11
CA ASP A 151 -69.21 -20.29 6.01
C ASP A 151 -69.53 -19.38 4.82
N GLN A 152 -68.75 -19.50 3.74
CA GLN A 152 -68.96 -18.74 2.50
C GLN A 152 -70.10 -19.28 1.62
N SER A 153 -70.63 -20.47 1.93
CA SER A 153 -71.73 -21.06 1.16
C SER A 153 -73.09 -20.44 1.51
N LYS A 154 -73.16 -19.63 2.58
CA LYS A 154 -74.40 -19.03 3.09
C LYS A 154 -74.19 -17.59 3.51
N ILE A 155 -75.28 -16.80 3.46
CA ILE A 155 -75.30 -15.45 4.01
C ILE A 155 -75.90 -15.54 5.40
N SER A 156 -75.08 -15.45 6.43
CA SER A 156 -75.53 -15.58 7.81
C SER A 156 -74.92 -14.52 8.73
N GLY A 157 -75.60 -14.24 9.83
CA GLY A 157 -75.19 -13.22 10.78
C GLY A 157 -76.20 -13.03 11.89
N HIS A 158 -75.99 -11.98 12.67
CA HIS A 158 -76.96 -11.54 13.66
C HIS A 158 -77.12 -10.01 13.65
N ILE A 159 -78.32 -9.54 13.98
CA ILE A 159 -78.67 -8.13 14.13
C ILE A 159 -78.70 -7.81 15.63
N VAL A 160 -78.01 -6.75 16.04
CA VAL A 160 -77.88 -6.32 17.44
C VAL A 160 -78.71 -5.07 17.71
N GLU A 161 -79.77 -5.21 18.49
CA GLU A 161 -80.58 -4.06 18.89
C GLU A 161 -80.14 -3.55 20.27
N ARG A 162 -79.39 -2.43 20.29
CA ARG A 162 -78.76 -1.90 21.51
C ARG A 162 -79.76 -1.51 22.60
N ASP A 163 -80.92 -0.95 22.22
CA ASP A 163 -81.91 -0.44 23.17
C ASP A 163 -82.74 -1.57 23.80
N LYS A 164 -83.07 -2.60 23.02
CA LYS A 164 -83.89 -3.74 23.46
C LYS A 164 -83.06 -4.92 23.98
N LYS A 165 -81.73 -4.90 23.83
CA LYS A 165 -80.80 -6.02 24.12
C LYS A 165 -81.19 -7.32 23.40
N VAL A 166 -81.76 -7.22 22.21
CA VAL A 166 -82.17 -8.37 21.39
C VAL A 166 -81.11 -8.68 20.34
N VAL A 167 -80.85 -9.97 20.14
CA VAL A 167 -79.97 -10.47 19.10
C VAL A 167 -80.76 -11.45 18.22
N GLU A 168 -81.07 -11.04 16.99
CA GLU A 168 -81.79 -11.87 16.03
C GLU A 168 -80.81 -12.47 15.02
N LYS A 169 -80.84 -13.79 14.83
CA LYS A 169 -79.95 -14.49 13.90
C LYS A 169 -80.66 -14.72 12.56
N PHE A 170 -79.92 -14.59 11.47
CA PHE A 170 -80.42 -14.87 10.12
C PHE A 170 -79.45 -15.80 9.37
N GLU A 171 -80.01 -16.57 8.44
CA GLU A 171 -79.27 -17.47 7.54
C GLU A 171 -80.05 -17.59 6.22
N PHE A 172 -79.37 -17.29 5.11
CA PHE A 172 -79.92 -17.39 3.77
C PHE A 172 -79.01 -18.24 2.88
N ASP A 173 -79.64 -19.08 2.06
CA ASP A 173 -78.97 -19.92 1.08
C ASP A 173 -78.96 -19.19 -0.28
N PRO A 174 -77.78 -18.79 -0.80
CA PRO A 174 -77.66 -18.09 -2.08
C PRO A 174 -78.21 -18.89 -3.27
N MET A 175 -78.31 -20.21 -3.17
CA MET A 175 -78.82 -21.07 -4.24
C MET A 175 -80.36 -21.15 -4.26
N LYS A 176 -81.02 -20.79 -3.15
CA LYS A 176 -82.48 -20.89 -2.99
C LYS A 176 -83.18 -19.53 -3.06
N THR A 177 -82.47 -18.46 -2.79
CA THR A 177 -83.03 -17.12 -2.62
C THR A 177 -82.29 -16.12 -3.48
N ASN A 178 -83.05 -15.31 -4.25
CA ASN A 178 -82.46 -14.25 -5.07
C ASN A 178 -81.83 -13.17 -4.18
N VAL A 179 -80.71 -12.58 -4.63
CA VAL A 179 -79.98 -11.50 -3.94
C VAL A 179 -80.93 -10.35 -3.56
N PHE A 180 -81.85 -9.98 -4.45
CA PHE A 180 -82.82 -8.91 -4.18
C PHE A 180 -83.77 -9.26 -3.01
N ASP A 181 -84.28 -10.49 -2.97
CA ASP A 181 -85.21 -10.94 -1.93
C ASP A 181 -84.50 -11.10 -0.59
N THR A 182 -83.25 -11.59 -0.60
CA THR A 182 -82.39 -11.65 0.57
C THR A 182 -82.13 -10.26 1.15
N CYS A 183 -81.72 -9.29 0.32
CA CYS A 183 -81.49 -7.92 0.75
C CYS A 183 -82.76 -7.28 1.35
N ASN A 184 -83.91 -7.43 0.68
CA ASN A 184 -85.19 -6.91 1.20
C ASN A 184 -85.58 -7.57 2.53
N SER A 185 -85.33 -8.87 2.68
CA SER A 185 -85.62 -9.60 3.91
C SER A 185 -84.76 -9.08 5.06
N ILE A 186 -83.47 -8.87 4.85
CA ILE A 186 -82.55 -8.29 5.83
C ILE A 186 -82.96 -6.86 6.20
N TRP A 187 -83.28 -6.00 5.20
CA TRP A 187 -83.72 -4.63 5.48
C TRP A 187 -85.04 -4.55 6.25
N LYS A 188 -85.95 -5.51 6.07
CA LYS A 188 -87.18 -5.61 6.88
C LYS A 188 -86.89 -5.97 8.33
N MET A 189 -85.87 -6.81 8.58
CA MET A 189 -85.44 -7.16 9.95
C MET A 189 -84.74 -5.98 10.66
N ILE A 190 -84.05 -5.11 9.92
CA ILE A 190 -83.37 -3.93 10.48
C ILE A 190 -84.37 -2.82 10.90
N ASN A 191 -85.53 -2.71 10.24
CA ASN A 191 -86.55 -1.66 10.48
C ASN A 191 -87.63 -2.06 11.51
N LEU A 192 -87.29 -2.81 12.55
CA LEU A 192 -88.16 -3.13 13.71
C LEU A 192 -87.88 -2.24 14.94
#